data_AF-A0AAW0J7T8-F1
#
_entry.id   AF-A0AAW0J7T8-F1
#
_cell.length_a   1.000
_cell.length_b   1.000
_cell.length_c   1.000
_cell.angle_alpha   90.00
_cell.angle_beta   90.00
_cell.angle_gamma   90.00
#
_symmetry.space_group_name_H-M   'P 1'
#
loop_
_entity.id
_entity.type
_entity.pdbx_description
1 polymer ?
#
loop_
_entity_poly.entity_id
_entity_poly.type
_entity_poly.pdbx_seq_one_letter_code
_entity_poly.pdbx_strand_id
1 'polypeptide(L)' 'MEQPVLDDIINRLLEVRGRPGKQVQLSESEIRQLCGASRDIFLQQPNLLDLQAPIKICVSVLVVLLNPFDMSI' A
#
# COMPACT_ATOMS: atom_id res chain seq x y z
N MET A 1 4.27 -15.12 -3.75
CA MET A 1 4.28 -14.18 -4.89
C MET A 1 5.71 -13.97 -5.30
N GLU A 2 6.01 -14.02 -6.59
CA GLU A 2 7.37 -13.79 -7.08
C GLU A 2 7.73 -12.30 -6.99
N GLN A 3 8.92 -11.99 -6.45
CA GLN A 3 9.43 -10.61 -6.34
C GLN A 3 9.33 -9.79 -7.64
N PRO A 4 9.76 -10.28 -8.83
CA PRO A 4 9.69 -9.48 -10.05
C PRO A 4 8.27 -9.09 -10.47
N VAL A 5 7.27 -9.93 -10.17
CA VAL A 5 5.86 -9.64 -10.45
C VAL A 5 5.33 -8.57 -9.50
N LEU A 6 5.75 -8.60 -8.23
CA LEU A 6 5.39 -7.60 -7.23
C LEU A 6 5.98 -6.23 -7.58
N ASP A 7 7.25 -6.19 -7.95
CA ASP A 7 7.93 -4.96 -8.36
C ASP A 7 7.28 -4.34 -9.61
N ASP A 8 6.90 -5.16 -10.59
CA ASP A 8 6.19 -4.70 -11.78
C ASP A 8 4.80 -4.11 -11.45
N ILE A 9 4.05 -4.73 -10.54
CA ILE A 9 2.77 -4.17 -10.04
C ILE A 9 3.00 -2.83 -9.34
N ILE A 10 4.01 -2.73 -8.47
CA ILE A 10 4.33 -1.49 -7.74
C ILE A 10 4.69 -0.38 -8.72
N ASN A 11 5.53 -0.66 -9.73
CA ASN A 11 5.90 0.33 -10.73
C ASN A 11 4.68 0.83 -11.52
N ARG A 12 3.80 -0.07 -11.99
CA ARG A 12 2.55 0.31 -12.68
C ARG A 12 1.62 1.17 -11.82
N LEU A 13 1.54 0.90 -10.53
CA LEU A 13 0.78 1.71 -9.57
C LEU A 13 1.42 3.08 -9.30
N LEU A 14 2.74 3.19 -9.36
CA LEU A 14 3.47 4.45 -9.18
C LEU A 14 3.47 5.32 -10.45
N GLU A 15 3.36 4.73 -11.65
CA GLU A 15 3.31 5.47 -12.92
C GLU A 15 2.10 6.43 -13.02
N VAL A 16 1.01 6.15 -12.29
CA VAL A 16 -0.17 7.03 -12.27
C VAL A 16 -0.03 8.19 -11.28
N ARG A 17 1.08 8.25 -10.53
CA ARG A 17 1.39 9.36 -9.61
C ARG A 17 1.56 10.65 -10.41
N GLY A 18 0.59 11.55 -10.29
CA GLY A 18 0.52 12.83 -11.03
C GLY A 18 -0.51 12.88 -12.17
N ARG A 19 -1.21 11.77 -12.45
CA ARG A 19 -2.33 11.74 -13.41
C ARG A 19 -3.58 11.14 -12.75
N PRO A 20 -4.30 11.92 -11.93
CA PRO A 20 -5.54 11.44 -11.32
C PRO A 20 -6.52 11.02 -12.41
N GLY A 21 -7.01 9.78 -12.35
CA GLY A 21 -7.98 9.22 -13.30
C GLY A 21 -7.45 8.17 -14.28
N LYS A 22 -6.14 7.92 -14.36
CA LYS A 22 -5.61 6.78 -15.15
C LYS A 22 -5.83 5.48 -14.37
N GLN A 23 -6.66 4.59 -14.90
CA GLN A 23 -6.87 3.26 -14.32
C GLN A 23 -5.66 2.37 -14.63
N VAL A 24 -5.10 1.76 -13.59
CA VAL A 24 -4.09 0.71 -13.73
C VAL A 24 -4.82 -0.60 -13.99
N GLN A 25 -4.50 -1.27 -15.09
CA GLN A 25 -5.07 -2.58 -15.40
C GLN A 25 -4.25 -3.65 -14.69
N LEU A 26 -4.87 -4.31 -13.72
CA LEU A 26 -4.33 -5.49 -13.05
C LEU A 26 -5.23 -6.68 -13.40
N SER A 27 -4.61 -7.83 -13.65
CA SER A 27 -5.32 -9.08 -13.92
C SER A 27 -5.93 -9.62 -12.63
N GLU A 28 -7.03 -10.37 -12.74
CA GLU A 28 -7.68 -10.97 -11.58
C GLU A 28 -6.73 -11.89 -10.79
N SER A 29 -5.85 -12.62 -11.49
CA SER A 29 -4.80 -13.45 -10.89
C SER A 29 -3.85 -12.64 -10.02
N GLU A 30 -3.40 -11.47 -10.50
CA GLU A 30 -2.48 -10.58 -9.77
C GLU A 30 -3.16 -10.03 -8.51
N ILE A 31 -4.43 -9.62 -8.61
CA ILE A 31 -5.22 -9.13 -7.47
C ILE A 31 -5.39 -10.24 -6.42
N ARG A 32 -5.77 -11.45 -6.83
CA ARG A 32 -5.92 -12.60 -5.92
C ARG A 32 -4.59 -12.95 -5.24
N GLN A 33 -3.47 -12.90 -5.97
CA GLN A 33 -2.15 -13.15 -5.41
C GLN A 33 -1.75 -12.09 -4.38
N LEU A 34 -1.99 -10.80 -4.67
CA LEU A 34 -1.76 -9.71 -3.71
C LEU A 34 -2.58 -9.92 -2.44
N CYS A 35 -3.90 -10.12 -2.56
CA CYS A 35 -4.76 -10.34 -1.40
C CYS A 35 -4.35 -11.59 -0.60
N GLY A 36 -3.97 -12.67 -1.27
CA GLY A 36 -3.49 -13.90 -0.64
C GLY A 36 -2.20 -13.67 0.15
N ALA A 37 -1.22 -12.99 -0.45
CA ALA A 37 0.05 -12.67 0.21
C ALA A 37 -0.15 -11.69 1.38
N SER A 38 -0.95 -10.64 1.20
CA SER A 38 -1.28 -9.70 2.27
C SER A 38 -1.98 -10.38 3.43
N ARG A 39 -2.94 -11.27 3.17
CA ARG A 39 -3.63 -12.03 4.22
C ARG A 39 -2.66 -12.88 5.04
N ASP A 40 -1.70 -13.54 4.41
CA ASP A 40 -0.71 -14.36 5.12
C ASP A 40 0.14 -13.49 6.06
N ILE A 41 0.60 -12.32 5.57
CA ILE A 41 1.38 -11.35 6.38
C ILE A 41 0.56 -10.84 7.57
N PHE A 42 -0.70 -10.47 7.35
CA PHE A 42 -1.58 -10.00 8.43
C PHE A 42 -1.87 -11.08 9.48
N LEU A 43 -1.92 -12.35 9.08
CA LEU A 43 -2.11 -13.48 10.01
C LEU A 43 -0.83 -13.82 10.78
N GLN A 44 0.34 -13.58 10.19
CA GLN A 44 1.63 -13.75 10.86
C GLN A 44 1.92 -12.62 11.85
N GLN A 45 1.37 -11.43 11.62
CA GLN A 45 1.51 -10.30 12.53
C GLN A 45 0.54 -10.43 13.72
N PRO A 46 0.97 -10.08 14.95
CA PRO A 46 0.06 -10.03 16.09
C PRO A 46 -1.00 -8.95 15.89
N ASN A 47 -2.23 -9.19 16.37
CA ASN A 47 -3.32 -8.21 16.32
C ASN A 47 -2.96 -6.88 17.03
N LEU A 48 -2.05 -6.93 17.99
CA LEU A 48 -1.44 -5.77 18.62
C LEU A 48 -0.06 -5.54 18.00
N LEU A 49 0.05 -4.57 17.09
CA LEU A 49 1.34 -4.19 16.53
C LEU A 49 2.10 -3.33 17.54
N ASP A 50 3.26 -3.84 17.98
CA ASP A 50 4.24 -3.07 18.74
C ASP A 50 5.13 -2.30 17.76
N LEU A 51 4.97 -0.98 17.74
CA LEU A 51 5.53 -0.08 16.73
C LEU A 51 6.54 0.84 17.40
N GLN A 52 7.83 0.67 17.09
CA GLN A 52 8.91 1.52 17.61
C GLN A 52 9.14 2.74 16.70
N ALA A 53 9.22 3.94 17.29
CA ALA A 53 9.48 5.17 16.55
C ALA A 53 10.83 5.16 15.79
N PRO A 54 10.95 5.85 14.65
CA PRO A 54 9.97 6.78 14.04
C PRO A 54 9.04 6.12 13.00
N ILE A 55 7.72 6.29 13.16
CA ILE A 55 6.69 5.75 12.25
C ILE A 55 5.70 6.85 11.87
N LYS A 56 5.30 6.89 10.59
CA LYS A 56 4.27 7.80 10.10
C LYS A 56 2.92 7.11 10.16
N ILE A 57 2.01 7.61 10.99
CA ILE A 57 0.65 7.07 11.12
C ILE A 57 -0.28 7.84 10.17
N CYS A 58 -0.80 7.17 9.13
CA CYS A 58 -1.77 7.76 8.21
C CYS A 58 -3.19 7.25 8.55
N VAL A 59 -4.03 8.11 9.13
CA VAL A 59 -5.43 7.78 9.44
C VAL A 59 -6.34 8.11 8.25
N SER A 60 -6.68 7.09 7.45
CA SER A 60 -7.59 7.12 6.28
C SER A 60 -7.02 7.62 4.95
N VAL A 61 -7.29 6.82 3.89
CA VAL A 61 -7.07 7.18 2.47
C VAL A 61 -7.96 8.35 2.02
N LEU A 62 -9.00 8.70 2.78
CA LEU A 62 -9.84 9.87 2.51
C LEU A 62 -9.14 11.20 2.87
N VAL A 63 -8.00 11.17 3.57
CA VAL A 63 -7.18 12.36 3.83
C VAL A 63 -6.07 12.46 2.77
N VAL A 64 -6.45 12.55 1.51
CA VAL A 64 -5.54 12.93 0.39
C VAL A 64 -5.50 14.46 0.22
N LEU A 65 -5.99 15.25 1.20
CA LEU A 65 -5.99 16.72 1.15
C LEU A 65 -5.28 17.43 2.31
N LEU A 66 -4.54 16.73 3.17
CA LEU A 66 -3.72 17.41 4.17
C LEU A 66 -2.23 17.18 3.89
N ASN A 67 -1.58 18.29 3.58
CA ASN A 67 -0.17 18.43 3.29
C ASN A 67 0.72 17.70 4.30
N PRO A 68 1.90 17.19 3.87
CA PRO A 68 2.85 16.49 4.73
C PRO A 68 3.56 17.38 5.78
N PHE A 69 3.05 18.57 6.10
CA PHE A 69 3.65 19.51 7.06
C PHE A 69 2.97 19.57 8.43
N ASP A 70 1.84 18.89 8.64
CA ASP A 70 1.07 19.01 9.90
C ASP A 70 1.02 17.72 10.72
N MET A 71 2.17 17.07 10.88
CA MET A 71 2.33 16.01 11.88
C MET A 71 3.57 16.27 12.72
N SER A 72 3.59 17.44 13.37
CA SER A 72 4.24 17.61 14.67
C SER A 72 3.22 17.22 15.74
N ILE A 73 3.36 16.01 16.27
CA ILE A 73 2.96 15.67 17.64
C ILE A 73 4.23 15.19 18.33
#